data_AF-A0A2X2T1I0-F1
#
_entry.id   AF-A0A2X2T1I0-F1
#
_cell.length_a   1.000
_cell.length_b   1.000
_cell.length_c   1.000
_cell.angle_alpha   90.00
_cell.angle_beta   90.00
_cell.angle_gamma   90.00
#
_symmetry.space_group_name_H-M   'P 1'
#
loop_
_entity.id
_entity.type
_entity.pdbx_description
1 polymer ?
#
loop_
_entity_poly.entity_id
_entity_poly.type
_entity_poly.pdbx_seq_one_letter_code
_entity_poly.pdbx_strand_id
1 'polypeptide(L)' 'MIELSVENLHLTYGDNPVLKGVSMDLKRGEVVSLLGPSGSGKTTLLRAVAGLEKPHPGHYCYRQKQRLRRCVP' A
#
# COMPACT_ATOMS: atom_id res chain seq x y z
N MET A 1 -1.09 1.37 19.07
CA MET A 1 -2.33 1.00 18.35
C MET A 1 -2.11 1.31 16.87
N ILE A 2 -2.04 0.30 16.01
CA ILE A 2 -1.81 0.46 14.56
C ILE A 2 -3.14 0.91 13.92
N GLU A 3 -3.11 1.99 13.14
CA GLU A 3 -4.29 2.57 12.47
C GLU A 3 -4.35 2.22 10.98
N LEU A 4 -3.18 2.04 10.35
CA LEU A 4 -3.01 1.56 8.99
C LEU A 4 -2.00 0.41 8.99
N SER A 5 -2.34 -0.70 8.36
CA SER A 5 -1.41 -1.80 8.10
C SER A 5 -1.55 -2.22 6.65
N VAL A 6 -0.42 -2.33 5.97
CA VAL A 6 -0.26 -2.78 4.60
C VAL A 6 0.67 -3.99 4.64
N GLU A 7 0.24 -5.12 4.10
CA GLU A 7 1.07 -6.31 4.06
C GLU A 7 1.22 -6.81 2.62
N ASN A 8 2.46 -7.05 2.22
CA ASN A 8 2.85 -7.66 0.96
C ASN A 8 2.19 -7.02 -0.26
N LEU A 9 2.12 -5.69 -0.34
CA LEU A 9 1.47 -4.96 -1.42
C LEU A 9 2.24 -5.08 -2.75
N HIS A 10 1.60 -5.67 -3.75
CA HIS A 10 2.09 -5.72 -5.14
C HIS A 10 1.22 -4.88 -6.08
N LEU A 11 1.88 -4.15 -6.98
CA LEU A 11 1.21 -3.37 -8.02
C LEU A 11 2.05 -3.34 -9.29
N THR A 12 1.39 -3.66 -10.40
CA THR A 12 1.98 -3.75 -11.74
C THR A 12 1.18 -2.87 -12.68
N TYR A 13 1.86 -2.08 -13.52
CA TYR A 13 1.24 -1.39 -14.65
C TYR A 13 1.66 -2.09 -15.94
N GLY A 14 0.71 -2.71 -16.64
CA GLY A 14 1.01 -3.61 -17.76
C GLY A 14 1.88 -4.76 -17.26
N ASP A 15 3.07 -4.92 -17.87
CA ASP A 15 4.07 -5.92 -17.49
C ASP A 15 5.15 -5.39 -16.54
N ASN A 16 5.06 -4.13 -16.09
CA ASN A 16 6.08 -3.50 -15.27
C ASN A 16 5.71 -3.51 -13.77
N PRO A 17 6.37 -4.33 -12.92
CA PRO A 17 6.10 -4.37 -11.49
C PRO A 17 6.66 -3.11 -10.80
N VAL A 18 5.78 -2.27 -10.28
CA VAL A 18 6.11 -1.00 -9.61
C VAL A 18 6.24 -1.16 -8.10
N LEU A 19 5.33 -1.91 -7.47
CA LEU A 19 5.43 -2.29 -6.06
C LEU A 19 5.64 -3.80 -5.98
N LYS A 20 6.64 -4.23 -5.20
CA LYS A 20 7.14 -5.61 -5.16
C LYS A 20 7.08 -6.17 -3.72
N GLY A 21 5.89 -6.22 -3.13
CA GLY A 21 5.69 -6.76 -1.78
C GLY A 21 6.02 -5.77 -0.67
N VAL A 22 5.46 -4.56 -0.75
CA VAL A 22 5.67 -3.52 0.26
C VAL A 22 4.82 -3.81 1.49
N SER A 23 5.44 -3.86 2.67
CA SER A 23 4.75 -3.99 3.96
C SER A 23 5.09 -2.82 4.87
N MET A 24 4.08 -2.21 5.49
CA MET A 24 4.28 -1.10 6.44
C MET A 24 3.10 -0.96 7.40
N ASP A 25 3.41 -0.54 8.62
CA ASP A 25 2.44 -0.19 9.65
C ASP A 25 2.56 1.28 10.02
N LEU A 26 1.43 1.95 10.17
CA LEU A 26 1.32 3.32 10.66
C LEU A 26 0.43 3.36 11.90
N LYS A 27 0.94 3.99 12.96
CA LYS A 27 0.18 4.26 14.17
C LYS A 27 -0.57 5.58 14.05
N ARG A 28 -1.60 5.73 14.88
CA ARG A 28 -2.31 7.01 15.01
C ARG A 28 -1.35 8.12 15.45
N GLY A 29 -1.38 9.24 14.73
CA GLY A 29 -0.54 10.41 15.01
C GLY A 29 0.91 10.28 14.52
N GLU A 30 1.25 9.18 13.84
CA GLU A 30 2.56 8.99 13.22
C GLU A 30 2.62 9.69 11.86
N VAL A 31 3.73 10.39 11.61
CA VAL A 31 4.02 11.02 10.32
C VAL A 31 5.18 10.28 9.68
N VAL A 32 4.95 9.75 8.48
CA VAL A 32 5.95 9.00 7.72
C VAL A 32 6.17 9.65 6.36
N SER A 33 7.44 9.78 5.98
CA SER A 33 7.86 10.28 4.68
C SER A 33 8.37 9.13 3.83
N LEU A 34 7.90 9.04 2.59
CA LEU A 34 8.40 8.09 1.60
C LEU A 34 9.53 8.73 0.79
N LEU A 35 10.72 8.17 0.88
CA LEU A 35 11.93 8.67 0.20
C LEU A 35 12.38 7.70 -0.89
N GLY A 36 12.96 8.22 -1.96
CA GLY A 36 13.54 7.42 -3.04
C GLY A 36 13.59 8.16 -4.39
N PRO A 37 14.31 7.63 -5.40
CA PRO A 37 14.47 8.24 -6.72
C PRO A 37 13.15 8.45 -7.46
N SER A 38 13.11 9.34 -8.45
CA SER A 38 11.95 9.45 -9.34
C SER A 38 11.66 8.09 -10.00
N GLY A 39 10.39 7.72 -10.12
CA GLY A 39 9.98 6.42 -10.64
C GLY A 39 10.03 5.24 -9.65
N SER A 40 10.48 5.43 -8.42
CA SER A 40 10.59 4.34 -7.42
C SER A 40 9.25 3.81 -6.86
N GLY A 41 8.10 4.26 -7.38
CA GLY A 41 6.78 3.80 -6.93
C GLY A 41 6.19 4.51 -5.70
N LYS A 42 6.77 5.61 -5.20
CA LYS A 42 6.24 6.36 -4.02
C LYS A 42 4.80 6.84 -4.22
N THR A 43 4.53 7.55 -5.32
CA THR A 43 3.19 8.05 -5.64
C THR A 43 2.22 6.89 -5.83
N THR A 44 2.67 5.80 -6.44
CA THR A 44 1.90 4.58 -6.63
C THR A 44 1.52 3.94 -5.30
N LEU A 45 2.45 3.84 -4.35
CA LEU A 45 2.21 3.36 -3.00
C LEU A 45 1.18 4.22 -2.27
N LEU A 46 1.33 5.56 -2.29
CA LEU A 46 0.37 6.48 -1.66
C LEU A 46 -1.02 6.37 -2.27
N ARG A 47 -1.13 6.24 -3.60
CA ARG A 47 -2.41 6.07 -4.29
C ARG A 47 -3.06 4.72 -3.97
N ALA A 48 -2.28 3.65 -3.91
CA ALA A 48 -2.77 2.33 -3.53
C ALA A 48 -3.31 2.31 -2.09
N VAL A 49 -2.56 2.90 -1.15
CA VAL A 49 -2.99 3.08 0.25
C VAL A 49 -4.24 3.96 0.33
N ALA A 50 -4.31 5.06 -0.42
CA ALA A 50 -5.50 5.91 -0.48
C ALA A 50 -6.72 5.24 -1.15
N GLY A 51 -6.58 4.04 -1.70
CA GLY A 51 -7.62 3.33 -2.43
C GLY A 51 -7.96 3.93 -3.80
N LEU A 52 -7.06 4.77 -4.34
CA LEU A 52 -7.16 5.39 -5.66
C LEU A 52 -6.60 4.50 -6.78
N GLU A 53 -5.76 3.53 -6.41
CA GLU A 53 -5.23 2.52 -7.32
C GLU A 53 -5.60 1.14 -6.81
N LYS A 54 -5.92 0.22 -7.72
CA LYS A 54 -6.24 -1.17 -7.36
C LYS A 54 -4.97 -2.01 -7.45
N PRO A 55 -4.48 -2.56 -6.32
CA PRO A 55 -3.35 -3.47 -6.35
C PRO A 55 -3.76 -4.83 -6.91
N HIS A 56 -2.77 -5.71 -7.12
CA HIS A 56 -3.04 -7.03 -7.65
C HIS A 56 -3.92 -7.85 -6.68
N PRO A 57 -4.97 -8.56 -7.16
CA PRO A 57 -5.77 -9.44 -6.31
C PRO A 57 -4.89 -10.48 -5.58
N GLY A 58 -5.18 -10.76 -4.31
CA GLY A 58 -4.47 -11.79 -3.51
C GLY A 58 -3.14 -11.34 -2.90
N HIS A 59 -2.66 -10.13 -3.20
CA HIS A 59 -1.34 -9.65 -2.77
C HIS A 59 -1.40 -8.31 -2.05
N TYR A 60 -2.39 -8.09 -1.19
CA TYR A 60 -2.37 -7.00 -0.22
C TYR A 60 -3.37 -7.21 0.91
N CYS A 61 -2.93 -6.97 2.15
CA CYS A 61 -3.81 -6.82 3.30
C CYS A 61 -3.93 -5.34 3.64
N TYR A 62 -5.15 -4.84 3.84
CA TYR A 62 -5.38 -3.47 4.28
C TYR A 62 -6.24 -3.43 5.54
N ARG A 63 -5.68 -2.96 6.64
CA ARG A 63 -6.42 -2.74 7.89
C ARG A 63 -6.46 -1.27 8.23
N GLN A 64 -7.59 -0.61 7.94
CA GLN A 64 -7.89 0.74 8.41
C GLN A 64 -9.18 0.80 9.22
N LYS A 65 -9.14 1.55 10.33
CA LYS A 65 -10.25 1.72 11.27
C LYS A 65 -11.56 2.27 10.68
N GLN A 66 -11.57 2.84 9.47
CA GLN A 66 -12.79 3.46 8.88
C GLN A 66 -13.34 2.79 7.62
N ARG A 67 -12.62 1.88 6.96
CA ARG A 67 -13.16 1.08 5.84
C ARG A 67 -12.38 -0.24 5.73
N LEU A 68 -12.98 -1.33 6.18
CA LEU A 68 -12.54 -2.68 5.86
C LEU A 68 -12.78 -2.95 4.38
N ARG A 69 -11.75 -2.76 3.55
CA ARG A 69 -11.73 -3.34 2.20
C ARG A 69 -11.00 -4.67 2.31
N ARG A 70 -11.81 -5.73 2.15
CA ARG A 70 -11.55 -7.15 2.39
C ARG A 70 -10.11 -7.60 2.08
N CYS A 71 -9.52 -8.33 3.02
CA CYS A 71 -8.37 -9.20 2.78
C CYS A 71 -8.80 -10.28 1.77
N VAL A 72 -8.03 -10.46 0.70
CA VAL A 72 -8.19 -11.61 -0.20
C VAL A 72 -6.90 -12.41 -0.08
N PRO A 73 -6.97 -13.71 0.29
CA PRO A 73 -5.80 -14.58 0.35
C PRO A 73 -5.18 -14.80 -1.04
#